data_AF-A0AAP1WEG5-F1
#
_entry.id   AF-A0AAP1WEG5-F1
#
_cell.length_a   1.000
_cell.length_b   1.000
_cell.length_c   1.000
_cell.angle_alpha   90.00
_cell.angle_beta   90.00
_cell.angle_gamma   90.00
#
_symmetry.space_group_name_H-M   'P 1'
#
loop_
_entity.id
_entity.type
_entity.pdbx_description
1 polymer ?
#
loop_
_entity_poly.entity_id
_entity_poly.type
_entity_poly.pdbx_seq_one_letter_code
_entity_poly.pdbx_strand_id
1 'polypeptide(L)'
;DSAHTDHVTIQNYKRNVLRTPANNKIRLDDERGKEHIKVSTEYGGKSQLNLGHLVDARKQQRGEGFELRTDMWGAVRAKKGIFISADTQDKAQGQVREMAPAMAILDGAQSQMKSLSTDAQTANADPADLSSQIALLQQSVKDLTQAAILLSAPKGVAIASGEHLQLAASKNLIANAGNHADIGVVKNMFIGVGQALSVFVRKAGIKLFANKGAISVQAQNDLMELLA
;
A
#
# COMPACT_ATOMS: atom_id res chain seq x y z
N ASP A 1 -25.55 -12.40 35.75
CA ASP A 1 -26.72 -12.76 36.56
C ASP A 1 -27.59 -13.70 35.72
N SER A 2 -28.09 -14.78 36.29
CA SER A 2 -28.96 -15.74 35.58
C SER A 2 -30.38 -15.20 35.35
N ALA A 3 -30.54 -13.87 35.23
CA ALA A 3 -31.80 -13.15 35.11
C ALA A 3 -32.05 -12.58 33.70
N HIS A 4 -31.10 -12.74 32.77
CA HIS A 4 -31.24 -12.29 31.38
C HIS A 4 -31.22 -13.51 30.45
N THR A 5 -32.41 -13.95 30.05
CA THR A 5 -32.64 -15.02 29.07
C THR A 5 -31.99 -14.67 27.72
N ASP A 6 -31.33 -15.65 27.11
CA ASP A 6 -30.68 -15.51 25.80
C ASP A 6 -31.70 -15.16 24.70
N HIS A 7 -31.39 -14.16 23.88
CA HIS A 7 -32.30 -13.52 22.92
C HIS A 7 -32.29 -14.18 21.54
N VAL A 8 -31.86 -15.43 21.40
CA VAL A 8 -32.20 -16.20 20.19
C VAL A 8 -33.65 -16.69 20.31
N THR A 9 -34.60 -15.75 20.46
CA THR A 9 -36.02 -16.03 20.41
C THR A 9 -36.40 -16.32 18.95
N ILE A 10 -37.04 -17.45 18.74
CA ILE A 10 -37.42 -18.08 17.47
C ILE A 10 -38.30 -17.17 16.58
N GLN A 11 -38.85 -16.08 17.14
CA GLN A 11 -39.57 -15.02 16.41
C GLN A 11 -38.65 -13.98 15.75
N ASN A 12 -37.47 -14.38 15.31
CA ASN A 12 -36.56 -13.45 14.66
C ASN A 12 -36.83 -13.37 13.16
N TYR A 13 -37.61 -12.36 12.74
CA TYR A 13 -38.04 -12.26 11.35
C TYR A 13 -36.84 -12.18 10.38
N LYS A 14 -35.75 -11.47 10.73
CA LYS A 14 -34.50 -11.36 9.94
C LYS A 14 -33.24 -10.96 10.72
N ARG A 15 -33.26 -10.59 12.01
CA ARG A 15 -32.13 -9.91 12.68
C ARG A 15 -31.77 -10.49 14.06
N ASN A 16 -30.77 -11.36 14.07
CA ASN A 16 -30.22 -12.01 15.25
C ASN A 16 -29.25 -11.10 16.02
N VAL A 17 -29.45 -10.89 17.32
CA VAL A 17 -28.62 -10.00 18.13
C VAL A 17 -28.29 -10.61 19.49
N LEU A 18 -27.00 -10.84 19.74
CA LEU A 18 -26.45 -11.04 21.08
C LEU A 18 -26.01 -9.68 21.61
N ARG A 19 -26.62 -9.20 22.69
CA ARG A 19 -26.37 -7.87 23.25
C ARG A 19 -26.23 -7.90 24.77
N THR A 20 -25.16 -7.30 25.29
CA THR A 20 -24.96 -7.12 26.74
C THR A 20 -25.55 -5.79 27.24
N PRO A 21 -25.73 -5.59 28.56
CA PRO A 21 -26.18 -4.31 29.13
C PRO A 21 -25.29 -3.11 28.76
N ALA A 22 -23.98 -3.32 28.64
CA ALA A 22 -23.02 -2.31 28.17
C ALA A 22 -23.08 -2.06 26.65
N ASN A 23 -24.07 -2.63 25.96
CA ASN A 23 -24.29 -2.53 24.52
C ASN A 23 -23.14 -3.10 23.67
N ASN A 24 -22.37 -4.05 24.21
CA ASN A 24 -21.54 -4.93 23.38
C ASN A 24 -22.48 -5.81 22.55
N LYS A 25 -22.23 -5.91 21.25
CA LYS A 25 -23.15 -6.53 20.30
C LYS A 25 -22.43 -7.44 19.31
N ILE A 26 -23.03 -8.59 19.06
CA ILE A 26 -22.86 -9.36 17.84
C ILE A 26 -24.23 -9.41 17.17
N ARG A 27 -24.34 -8.84 15.97
CA ARG A 27 -25.59 -8.77 15.21
C ARG A 27 -25.39 -9.45 13.86
N LEU A 28 -26.32 -10.31 13.47
CA LEU A 28 -26.42 -10.92 12.16
C LEU A 28 -27.78 -10.51 11.57
N ASP A 29 -27.78 -10.00 10.35
CA ASP A 29 -28.99 -9.64 9.61
C ASP A 29 -29.08 -10.53 8.37
N ASP A 30 -30.21 -11.20 8.23
CA ASP A 30 -30.53 -12.21 7.21
C ASP A 30 -31.53 -11.67 6.17
N GLU A 31 -31.74 -10.34 6.09
CA GLU A 31 -32.48 -9.76 4.98
C GLU A 31 -31.78 -10.07 3.67
N ARG A 32 -32.46 -10.87 2.83
CA ARG A 32 -31.94 -11.36 1.54
C ARG A 32 -31.44 -10.20 0.67
N GLY A 33 -30.19 -10.29 0.24
CA GLY A 33 -29.50 -9.27 -0.57
C GLY A 33 -29.03 -8.05 0.25
N LYS A 34 -29.21 -8.05 1.57
CA LYS A 34 -28.77 -7.00 2.51
C LYS A 34 -28.18 -7.61 3.78
N GLU A 35 -27.64 -8.82 3.65
CA GLU A 35 -27.06 -9.55 4.76
C GLU A 35 -25.87 -8.80 5.33
N HIS A 36 -25.76 -8.77 6.67
CA HIS A 36 -24.60 -8.18 7.31
C HIS A 36 -24.32 -8.74 8.70
N ILE A 37 -23.05 -8.65 9.10
CA ILE A 37 -22.59 -8.99 10.44
C ILE A 37 -21.98 -7.73 11.07
N LYS A 38 -22.29 -7.50 12.35
CA LYS A 38 -21.73 -6.41 13.15
C LYS A 38 -21.25 -6.92 14.49
N VAL A 39 -19.97 -6.71 14.77
CA VAL A 39 -19.35 -6.89 16.10
C VAL A 39 -18.98 -5.51 16.62
N SER A 40 -19.48 -5.13 17.80
CA SER A 40 -19.40 -3.74 18.30
C SER A 40 -19.25 -3.68 19.80
N THR A 41 -18.46 -2.70 20.27
CA THR A 41 -18.49 -2.17 21.63
C THR A 41 -18.68 -0.64 21.57
N GLU A 42 -19.23 -0.02 22.62
CA GLU A 42 -19.31 1.46 22.69
C GLU A 42 -17.95 2.10 23.02
N TYR A 43 -17.04 1.35 23.66
CA TYR A 43 -15.72 1.85 24.04
C TYR A 43 -14.91 2.30 22.81
N GLY A 44 -14.21 3.44 22.93
CA GLY A 44 -13.47 4.03 21.83
C GLY A 44 -14.36 4.55 20.70
N GLY A 45 -15.48 5.18 21.07
CA GLY A 45 -16.35 5.88 20.12
C GLY A 45 -17.13 4.98 19.18
N LYS A 46 -17.42 3.73 19.57
CA LYS A 46 -17.92 2.63 18.73
C LYS A 46 -16.84 1.90 17.94
N SER A 47 -16.03 1.11 18.63
CA SER A 47 -15.08 0.20 17.99
C SER A 47 -15.81 -1.01 17.38
N GLN A 48 -15.69 -1.20 16.07
CA GLN A 48 -16.56 -2.10 15.30
C GLN A 48 -15.84 -2.82 14.15
N LEU A 49 -16.25 -4.07 13.93
CA LEU A 49 -16.12 -4.79 12.66
C LEU A 49 -17.51 -4.93 12.04
N ASN A 50 -17.71 -4.39 10.84
CA ASN A 50 -18.95 -4.53 10.08
C ASN A 50 -18.65 -5.24 8.74
N LEU A 51 -19.45 -6.24 8.35
CA LEU A 51 -19.29 -7.05 7.14
C LEU A 51 -20.61 -7.09 6.35
N GLY A 52 -20.58 -7.02 5.01
CA GLY A 52 -21.74 -7.16 4.13
C GLY A 52 -22.40 -5.82 3.76
N HIS A 53 -23.72 -5.71 3.95
CA HIS A 53 -24.50 -4.49 3.73
C HIS A 53 -24.52 -3.60 4.98
N LEU A 54 -23.58 -2.65 5.07
CA LEU A 54 -23.38 -1.84 6.27
C LEU A 54 -24.49 -0.79 6.40
N VAL A 55 -25.17 -0.76 7.55
CA VAL A 55 -26.25 0.20 7.82
C VAL A 55 -25.95 1.11 9.01
N ASP A 56 -26.48 2.34 8.95
CA ASP A 56 -26.47 3.30 10.04
C ASP A 56 -27.52 2.97 11.15
N ALA A 57 -27.69 3.88 12.10
CA ALA A 57 -28.67 3.71 13.18
C ALA A 57 -30.14 3.74 12.68
N ARG A 58 -30.41 4.37 11.53
CA ARG A 58 -31.72 4.44 10.86
C ARG A 58 -31.95 3.30 9.88
N LYS A 59 -31.05 2.31 9.86
CA LYS A 59 -31.03 1.18 8.91
C LYS A 59 -30.83 1.61 7.45
N GLN A 60 -30.33 2.82 7.22
CA GLN A 60 -29.96 3.28 5.87
C GLN A 60 -28.58 2.75 5.53
N GLN A 61 -28.40 2.34 4.28
CA GLN A 61 -27.11 1.86 3.79
C GLN A 61 -26.08 2.98 3.89
N ARG A 62 -24.91 2.64 4.44
CA ARG A 62 -23.76 3.54 4.55
C ARG A 62 -22.47 2.98 3.93
N GLY A 63 -22.51 1.75 3.43
CA GLY A 63 -21.39 1.10 2.77
C GLY A 63 -21.63 -0.37 2.45
N GLU A 64 -20.71 -0.96 1.71
CA GLU A 64 -20.68 -2.39 1.35
C GLU A 64 -19.26 -2.94 1.54
N GLY A 65 -19.15 -4.24 1.79
CA GLY A 65 -17.86 -4.91 1.99
C GLY A 65 -17.54 -5.06 3.47
N PHE A 66 -16.41 -4.52 3.93
CA PHE A 66 -16.04 -4.56 5.35
C PHE A 66 -15.57 -3.19 5.84
N GLU A 67 -15.81 -2.94 7.12
CA GLU A 67 -15.28 -1.77 7.83
C GLU A 67 -14.73 -2.24 9.19
N LEU A 68 -13.46 -1.93 9.44
CA LEU A 68 -12.87 -1.96 10.78
C LEU A 68 -12.66 -0.50 11.22
N ARG A 69 -13.37 -0.07 12.27
CA ARG A 69 -13.30 1.32 12.76
C ARG A 69 -13.18 1.42 14.27
N THR A 70 -12.55 2.48 14.74
CA THR A 70 -12.50 2.93 16.13
C THR A 70 -12.12 4.41 16.16
N ASP A 71 -12.52 5.14 17.20
CA ASP A 71 -12.04 6.52 17.43
C ASP A 71 -10.72 6.54 18.23
N MET A 72 -10.22 5.35 18.60
CA MET A 72 -8.94 5.16 19.30
C MET A 72 -7.87 4.63 18.32
N TRP A 73 -6.80 4.04 18.83
CA TRP A 73 -5.75 3.44 18.02
C TRP A 73 -6.20 2.14 17.34
N GLY A 74 -5.80 1.97 16.07
CA GLY A 74 -5.86 0.70 15.36
C GLY A 74 -4.47 0.13 15.14
N ALA A 75 -4.33 -1.20 15.18
CA ALA A 75 -3.10 -1.89 14.83
C ALA A 75 -3.42 -3.19 14.07
N VAL A 76 -2.83 -3.35 12.89
CA VAL A 76 -2.80 -4.61 12.15
C VAL A 76 -1.38 -5.16 12.24
N ARG A 77 -1.21 -6.31 12.88
CA ARG A 77 0.12 -6.89 13.14
C ARG A 77 0.14 -8.37 12.80
N ALA A 78 1.04 -8.76 11.91
CA ALA A 78 1.27 -10.16 11.55
C ALA A 78 2.78 -10.46 11.48
N LYS A 79 3.25 -11.43 12.28
CA LYS A 79 4.67 -11.81 12.35
C LYS A 79 5.22 -12.33 11.01
N LYS A 80 4.37 -12.92 10.18
CA LYS A 80 4.72 -13.51 8.88
C LYS A 80 4.48 -12.56 7.69
N GLY A 81 4.26 -11.28 7.95
CA GLY A 81 3.98 -10.28 6.91
C GLY A 81 2.49 -10.00 6.69
N ILE A 82 2.21 -8.94 5.94
CA ILE A 82 0.86 -8.42 5.65
C ILE A 82 0.72 -8.24 4.14
N PHE A 83 -0.36 -8.78 3.57
CA PHE A 83 -0.76 -8.52 2.18
C PHE A 83 -2.05 -7.70 2.18
N ILE A 84 -2.01 -6.52 1.54
CA ILE A 84 -3.18 -5.67 1.33
C ILE A 84 -3.35 -5.51 -0.17
N SER A 85 -4.50 -5.93 -0.69
CA SER A 85 -4.73 -6.02 -2.12
C SER A 85 -6.13 -5.57 -2.52
N ALA A 86 -6.20 -4.91 -3.67
CA ALA A 86 -7.44 -4.67 -4.43
C ALA A 86 -7.54 -5.57 -5.68
N ASP A 87 -6.74 -6.63 -5.75
CA ASP A 87 -6.84 -7.69 -6.76
C ASP A 87 -8.07 -8.56 -6.48
N THR A 88 -8.79 -8.94 -7.53
CA THR A 88 -10.01 -9.73 -7.39
C THR A 88 -9.71 -11.16 -6.95
N GLN A 89 -10.46 -11.63 -5.96
CA GLN A 89 -10.54 -13.05 -5.61
C GLN A 89 -12.00 -13.42 -5.34
N ASP A 90 -12.73 -13.73 -6.41
CA ASP A 90 -14.17 -13.96 -6.34
C ASP A 90 -14.52 -15.12 -5.41
N LYS A 91 -15.47 -14.86 -4.50
CA LYS A 91 -16.00 -15.84 -3.55
C LYS A 91 -14.91 -16.53 -2.71
N ALA A 92 -13.78 -15.84 -2.47
CA ALA A 92 -12.62 -16.40 -1.79
C ALA A 92 -12.11 -17.71 -2.43
N GLN A 93 -12.28 -17.88 -3.75
CA GLN A 93 -11.78 -19.03 -4.49
C GLN A 93 -10.28 -18.86 -4.76
N GLY A 94 -9.46 -19.30 -3.81
CA GLY A 94 -8.01 -19.21 -3.91
C GLY A 94 -7.34 -19.31 -2.55
N GLN A 95 -6.02 -19.14 -2.53
CA GLN A 95 -5.28 -19.02 -1.28
C GLN A 95 -5.48 -17.61 -0.71
N VAL A 96 -5.53 -17.49 0.62
CA VAL A 96 -5.62 -16.19 1.33
C VAL A 96 -4.51 -15.21 0.92
N ARG A 97 -3.39 -15.72 0.42
CA ARG A 97 -2.22 -14.96 -0.04
C ARG A 97 -1.92 -15.20 -1.52
N GLU A 98 -2.94 -15.50 -2.33
CA GLU A 98 -2.79 -15.48 -3.79
C GLU A 98 -2.34 -14.06 -4.19
N MET A 99 -1.19 -13.98 -4.86
CA MET A 99 -0.50 -12.71 -5.13
C MET A 99 0.14 -12.68 -6.52
N ALA A 100 -0.22 -13.61 -7.40
CA ALA A 100 0.33 -13.67 -8.75
C ALA A 100 0.15 -12.36 -9.53
N PRO A 101 -1.00 -11.64 -9.46
CA PRO A 101 -1.13 -10.33 -10.08
C PRO A 101 -0.10 -9.30 -9.55
N ALA A 102 0.09 -9.26 -8.24
CA ALA A 102 1.06 -8.37 -7.59
C ALA A 102 2.51 -8.70 -8.00
N MET A 103 2.86 -10.00 -8.01
CA MET A 103 4.18 -10.46 -8.42
C MET A 103 4.45 -10.15 -9.89
N ALA A 104 3.47 -10.30 -10.78
CA ALA A 104 3.62 -9.97 -12.20
C ALA A 104 3.96 -8.48 -12.42
N ILE A 105 3.39 -7.56 -11.63
CA ILE A 105 3.73 -6.13 -11.67
C ILE A 105 5.20 -5.91 -11.27
N LEU A 106 5.64 -6.57 -10.19
CA LEU A 106 7.00 -6.44 -9.66
C LEU A 106 8.04 -7.07 -10.60
N ASP A 107 7.75 -8.23 -11.19
CA ASP A 107 8.61 -8.92 -12.15
C ASP A 107 8.74 -8.12 -13.45
N GLY A 108 7.64 -7.50 -13.92
CA GLY A 108 7.64 -6.59 -15.06
C GLY A 108 8.53 -5.36 -14.81
N ALA A 109 8.37 -4.73 -13.64
CA ALA A 109 9.19 -3.57 -13.25
C ALA A 109 10.68 -3.94 -13.13
N GLN A 110 10.99 -5.10 -12.54
CA GLN A 110 12.36 -5.61 -12.45
C GLN A 110 12.98 -5.83 -13.83
N SER A 111 12.22 -6.41 -14.77
CA SER A 111 12.69 -6.66 -16.14
C SER A 111 13.01 -5.37 -16.89
N GLN A 112 12.16 -4.35 -16.73
CA GLN A 112 12.37 -3.01 -17.30
C GLN A 112 13.61 -2.33 -16.71
N MET A 113 13.76 -2.37 -15.39
CA MET A 113 14.92 -1.80 -14.70
C MET A 113 16.22 -2.50 -15.10
N LYS A 114 16.18 -3.83 -15.29
CA LYS A 114 17.33 -4.61 -15.79
C LYS A 114 17.79 -4.14 -17.16
N SER A 115 16.86 -4.00 -18.12
CA SER A 115 17.20 -3.47 -19.45
C SER A 115 17.80 -2.06 -19.36
N LEU A 116 17.20 -1.16 -18.57
CA LEU A 116 17.70 0.20 -18.42
C LEU A 116 19.10 0.24 -17.79
N SER A 117 19.35 -0.60 -16.79
CA SER A 117 20.65 -0.70 -16.12
C SER A 117 21.74 -1.28 -17.03
N THR A 118 21.41 -2.23 -17.91
CA THR A 118 22.35 -2.76 -18.90
C THR A 118 22.71 -1.70 -19.95
N ASP A 119 21.72 -0.92 -20.40
CA ASP A 119 21.97 0.21 -21.32
C ASP A 119 22.86 1.27 -20.65
N ALA A 120 22.59 1.60 -19.38
CA ALA A 120 23.41 2.53 -18.59
C ALA A 120 24.86 2.06 -18.48
N GLN A 121 25.08 0.79 -18.15
CA GLN A 121 26.41 0.21 -18.05
C GLN A 121 27.15 0.22 -19.40
N THR A 122 26.45 -0.04 -20.50
CA THR A 122 27.01 0.05 -21.86
C THR A 122 27.45 1.48 -22.21
N ALA A 123 26.78 2.48 -21.63
CA ALA A 123 27.12 3.89 -21.75
C ALA A 123 28.12 4.38 -20.69
N ASN A 124 28.77 3.45 -19.95
CA ASN A 124 29.70 3.74 -18.84
C ASN A 124 29.09 4.52 -17.65
N ALA A 125 27.77 4.50 -17.49
CA ALA A 125 27.10 5.04 -16.30
C ALA A 125 26.99 3.95 -15.22
N ASP A 126 26.94 4.36 -13.95
CA ASP A 126 26.77 3.40 -12.85
C ASP A 126 25.43 2.67 -12.96
N PRO A 127 25.41 1.32 -12.87
CA PRO A 127 24.19 0.53 -12.94
C PRO A 127 23.37 0.63 -11.65
N ALA A 128 22.09 0.28 -11.75
CA ALA A 128 21.23 0.13 -10.58
C ALA A 128 21.59 -1.13 -9.77
N ASP A 129 21.39 -1.11 -8.44
CA ASP A 129 21.53 -2.30 -7.58
C ASP A 129 20.33 -3.25 -7.74
N LEU A 130 20.34 -4.00 -8.85
CA LEU A 130 19.30 -4.99 -9.16
C LEU A 130 19.36 -6.21 -8.22
N SER A 131 20.53 -6.55 -7.70
CA SER A 131 20.72 -7.72 -6.83
C SER A 131 19.91 -7.57 -5.55
N SER A 132 19.94 -6.40 -4.92
CA SER A 132 19.13 -6.14 -3.73
C SER A 132 17.63 -6.11 -4.02
N GLN A 133 17.22 -5.60 -5.18
CA GLN A 133 15.81 -5.64 -5.60
C GLN A 133 15.31 -7.08 -5.74
N ILE A 134 16.06 -7.93 -6.45
CA ILE A 134 15.74 -9.34 -6.65
C ILE A 134 15.68 -10.06 -5.30
N ALA A 135 16.65 -9.83 -4.42
CA ALA A 135 16.68 -10.44 -3.10
C ALA A 135 15.44 -10.08 -2.27
N LEU A 136 15.02 -8.81 -2.26
CA LEU A 136 13.79 -8.39 -1.60
C LEU A 136 12.57 -9.15 -2.13
N LEU A 137 12.41 -9.19 -3.47
CA LEU A 137 11.25 -9.82 -4.10
C LEU A 137 11.20 -11.33 -3.84
N GLN A 138 12.32 -12.03 -4.05
CA GLN A 138 12.34 -13.50 -3.98
C GLN A 138 12.39 -14.03 -2.55
N GLN A 139 13.13 -13.37 -1.65
CA GLN A 139 13.40 -13.90 -0.31
C GLN A 139 12.45 -13.36 0.75
N SER A 140 11.71 -12.29 0.48
CA SER A 140 10.84 -11.65 1.47
C SER A 140 9.40 -11.45 1.01
N VAL A 141 9.21 -10.92 -0.21
CA VAL A 141 7.87 -10.54 -0.71
C VAL A 141 7.11 -11.74 -1.27
N LYS A 142 7.76 -12.53 -2.14
CA LYS A 142 7.16 -13.73 -2.72
C LYS A 142 6.70 -14.68 -1.62
N ASP A 143 5.42 -15.04 -1.68
CA ASP A 143 4.73 -15.87 -0.71
C ASP A 143 4.81 -15.35 0.74
N LEU A 144 5.16 -14.07 0.94
CA LEU A 144 5.45 -13.44 2.24
C LEU A 144 6.25 -14.39 3.17
N THR A 145 7.40 -14.84 2.69
CA THR A 145 8.27 -15.76 3.44
C THR A 145 8.96 -15.08 4.64
N GLN A 146 9.01 -13.75 4.66
CA GLN A 146 9.52 -12.92 5.75
C GLN A 146 8.48 -11.90 6.23
N ALA A 147 8.81 -11.15 7.28
CA ALA A 147 7.98 -10.06 7.81
C ALA A 147 7.96 -8.83 6.89
N ALA A 148 7.39 -8.98 5.70
CA ALA A 148 7.23 -7.93 4.69
C ALA A 148 5.78 -7.44 4.62
N ILE A 149 5.59 -6.24 4.05
CA ILE A 149 4.28 -5.73 3.66
C ILE A 149 4.25 -5.61 2.14
N LEU A 150 3.23 -6.18 1.51
CA LEU A 150 2.94 -6.02 0.09
C LEU A 150 1.60 -5.30 -0.09
N LEU A 151 1.64 -4.19 -0.82
CA LEU A 151 0.46 -3.43 -1.25
C LEU A 151 0.29 -3.63 -2.76
N SER A 152 -0.89 -4.07 -3.21
CA SER A 152 -1.18 -4.28 -4.63
C SER A 152 -2.54 -3.73 -5.01
N ALA A 153 -2.63 -3.09 -6.19
CA ALA A 153 -3.88 -2.66 -6.76
C ALA A 153 -3.78 -2.55 -8.29
N PRO A 154 -4.66 -3.21 -9.06
CA PRO A 154 -4.58 -3.23 -10.52
C PRO A 154 -4.99 -1.89 -11.17
N LYS A 155 -5.61 -0.99 -10.40
CA LYS A 155 -6.10 0.32 -10.85
C LYS A 155 -5.43 1.50 -10.14
N GLY A 156 -4.30 1.26 -9.49
CA GLY A 156 -3.46 2.29 -8.89
C GLY A 156 -3.51 2.33 -7.36
N VAL A 157 -2.49 2.97 -6.78
CA VAL A 157 -2.33 3.23 -5.34
C VAL A 157 -2.07 4.72 -5.17
N ALA A 158 -2.81 5.38 -4.28
CA ALA A 158 -2.58 6.77 -3.90
C ALA A 158 -2.17 6.85 -2.43
N ILE A 159 -1.13 7.63 -2.13
CA ILE A 159 -0.66 7.90 -0.77
C ILE A 159 -0.68 9.42 -0.60
N ALA A 160 -1.45 9.91 0.36
CA ALA A 160 -1.62 11.33 0.62
C ALA A 160 -1.46 11.63 2.11
N SER A 161 -0.96 12.84 2.42
CA SER A 161 -0.83 13.36 3.78
C SER A 161 -1.22 14.84 3.77
N GLY A 162 -1.90 15.29 4.84
CA GLY A 162 -2.20 16.71 5.04
C GLY A 162 -0.98 17.53 5.50
N GLU A 163 0.08 16.85 5.94
CA GLU A 163 1.31 17.46 6.46
C GLU A 163 2.53 16.84 5.75
N HIS A 164 3.28 15.96 6.42
CA HIS A 164 4.48 15.36 5.89
C HIS A 164 4.23 13.94 5.34
N LEU A 165 4.95 13.58 4.28
CA LEU A 165 5.12 12.20 3.81
C LEU A 165 6.61 11.85 3.91
N GLN A 166 6.97 10.86 4.73
CA GLN A 166 8.34 10.39 4.89
C GLN A 166 8.46 8.94 4.42
N LEU A 167 9.40 8.70 3.51
CA LEU A 167 9.77 7.36 3.04
C LEU A 167 11.22 7.11 3.46
N ALA A 168 11.46 6.06 4.24
CA ALA A 168 12.78 5.74 4.76
C ALA A 168 13.03 4.23 4.68
N ALA A 169 14.24 3.85 4.27
CA ALA A 169 14.70 2.47 4.26
C ALA A 169 16.17 2.43 4.69
N SER A 170 16.53 1.52 5.59
CA SER A 170 17.92 1.35 6.07
C SER A 170 18.86 0.73 5.04
N LYS A 171 18.30 0.17 3.96
CA LYS A 171 19.05 -0.37 2.82
C LYS A 171 18.75 0.49 1.60
N ASN A 172 17.77 0.08 0.79
CA ASN A 172 17.50 0.69 -0.51
C ASN A 172 16.09 1.26 -0.59
N LEU A 173 15.97 2.43 -1.22
CA LEU A 173 14.71 2.96 -1.74
C LEU A 173 14.70 2.71 -3.25
N ILE A 174 13.69 2.00 -3.75
CA ILE A 174 13.58 1.59 -5.14
C ILE A 174 12.25 2.13 -5.69
N ALA A 175 12.31 2.88 -6.78
CA ALA A 175 11.15 3.41 -7.48
C ALA A 175 11.24 3.05 -8.97
N ASN A 176 10.18 2.46 -9.51
CA ASN A 176 10.08 2.07 -10.91
C ASN A 176 8.76 2.58 -11.49
N ALA A 177 8.79 3.06 -12.73
CA ALA A 177 7.60 3.44 -13.48
C ALA A 177 7.73 2.92 -14.92
N GLY A 178 6.67 2.27 -15.41
CA GLY A 178 6.65 1.74 -16.78
C GLY A 178 6.44 2.79 -17.86
N ASN A 179 6.08 4.03 -17.48
CA ASN A 179 5.87 5.13 -18.41
C ASN A 179 6.62 6.40 -17.96
N HIS A 180 5.99 7.25 -17.13
CA HIS A 180 6.58 8.50 -16.64
C HIS A 180 6.71 8.49 -15.12
N ALA A 181 7.72 9.19 -14.61
CA ALA A 181 7.85 9.53 -13.21
C ALA A 181 7.95 11.06 -13.10
N ASP A 182 6.89 11.67 -12.56
CA ASP A 182 6.81 13.12 -12.38
C ASP A 182 7.07 13.46 -10.92
N ILE A 183 8.11 14.27 -10.66
CA ILE A 183 8.47 14.75 -9.33
C ILE A 183 8.35 16.27 -9.32
N GLY A 184 7.32 16.78 -8.65
CA GLY A 184 7.05 18.20 -8.49
C GLY A 184 7.34 18.69 -7.07
N VAL A 185 8.10 19.77 -6.93
CA VAL A 185 8.39 20.41 -5.64
C VAL A 185 8.16 21.91 -5.77
N VAL A 186 7.32 22.48 -4.89
CA VAL A 186 6.92 23.90 -4.97
C VAL A 186 8.02 24.83 -4.46
N LYS A 187 8.75 24.40 -3.43
CA LYS A 187 9.84 25.18 -2.83
C LYS A 187 11.17 24.61 -3.30
N ASN A 188 11.86 23.88 -2.44
CA ASN A 188 13.23 23.43 -2.69
C ASN A 188 13.28 21.92 -2.85
N MET A 189 13.89 21.44 -3.93
CA MET A 189 14.29 20.04 -4.09
C MET A 189 15.76 19.89 -3.72
N PHE A 190 16.06 18.97 -2.81
CA PHE A 190 17.42 18.61 -2.43
C PHE A 190 17.66 17.13 -2.78
N ILE A 191 18.73 16.86 -3.51
CA ILE A 191 19.23 15.51 -3.80
C ILE A 191 20.63 15.42 -3.21
N GLY A 192 20.76 14.77 -2.05
CA GLY A 192 22.05 14.46 -1.43
C GLY A 192 22.41 13.01 -1.65
N VAL A 193 23.58 12.75 -2.23
CA VAL A 193 24.12 11.39 -2.42
C VAL A 193 25.44 11.25 -1.67
N GLY A 194 25.65 10.11 -1.00
CA GLY A 194 26.85 9.88 -0.20
C GLY A 194 28.05 9.34 -0.98
N GLN A 195 27.81 8.79 -2.18
CA GLN A 195 28.86 8.16 -3.00
C GLN A 195 28.84 8.67 -4.43
N ALA A 196 27.79 8.35 -5.20
CA ALA A 196 27.69 8.74 -6.60
C ALA A 196 26.25 9.11 -6.97
N LEU A 197 26.10 10.08 -7.88
CA LEU A 197 24.85 10.39 -8.58
C LEU A 197 25.04 10.04 -10.05
N SER A 198 24.43 8.94 -10.48
CA SER A 198 24.38 8.54 -11.89
C SER A 198 23.02 8.90 -12.48
N VAL A 199 23.03 9.66 -13.57
CA VAL A 199 21.82 10.05 -14.33
C VAL A 199 21.99 9.58 -15.77
N PHE A 200 21.18 8.62 -16.18
CA PHE A 200 21.23 8.03 -17.51
C PHE A 200 19.92 8.24 -18.26
N VAL A 201 20.00 8.68 -19.52
CA VAL A 201 18.87 8.81 -20.43
C VAL A 201 19.16 8.05 -21.72
N ARG A 202 18.33 7.04 -22.01
CA ARG A 202 18.53 6.12 -23.14
C ARG A 202 18.34 6.74 -24.53
N LYS A 203 17.46 7.73 -24.67
CA LYS A 203 17.01 8.22 -26.00
C LYS A 203 16.92 9.74 -26.13
N ALA A 204 16.21 10.43 -25.23
CA ALA A 204 15.79 11.82 -25.45
C ALA A 204 16.77 12.90 -24.93
N GLY A 205 17.91 12.49 -24.35
CA GLY A 205 18.88 13.39 -23.72
C GLY A 205 18.43 13.98 -22.38
N ILE A 206 19.34 14.71 -21.74
CA ILE A 206 19.09 15.42 -20.47
C ILE A 206 18.81 16.90 -20.78
N LYS A 207 17.80 17.47 -20.12
CA LYS A 207 17.48 18.90 -20.21
C LYS A 207 17.51 19.52 -18.82
N LEU A 208 18.35 20.53 -18.63
CA LEU A 208 18.47 21.29 -17.38
C LEU A 208 18.17 22.77 -17.68
N PHE A 209 17.11 23.30 -17.07
CA PHE A 209 16.67 24.68 -17.27
C PHE A 209 16.54 25.40 -15.93
N ALA A 210 17.07 26.62 -15.85
CA ALA A 210 16.75 27.58 -14.79
C ALA A 210 15.98 28.74 -15.42
N ASN A 211 14.68 28.88 -15.10
CA ASN A 211 13.88 30.02 -15.58
C ASN A 211 14.42 31.36 -15.06
N LYS A 212 14.92 31.35 -13.81
CA LYS A 212 15.64 32.45 -13.17
C LYS A 212 16.75 31.87 -12.30
N GLY A 213 17.82 32.65 -12.11
CA GLY A 213 19.01 32.21 -11.38
C GLY A 213 20.01 31.45 -12.25
N ALA A 214 21.24 31.29 -11.77
CA ALA A 214 22.30 30.59 -12.48
C ALA A 214 22.22 29.08 -12.27
N ILE A 215 22.61 28.31 -13.29
CA ILE A 215 22.99 26.90 -13.13
C ILE A 215 24.47 26.89 -12.77
N SER A 216 24.81 26.28 -11.62
CA SER A 216 26.19 26.06 -11.20
C SER A 216 26.46 24.56 -11.18
N VAL A 217 27.47 24.13 -11.93
CA VAL A 217 27.99 22.77 -11.92
C VAL A 217 29.46 22.86 -11.52
N GLN A 218 29.91 22.03 -10.57
CA GLN A 218 31.28 22.07 -10.05
C GLN A 218 31.75 20.65 -9.74
N ALA A 219 32.99 20.33 -10.13
CA ALA A 219 33.77 19.26 -9.57
C ALA A 219 34.79 19.91 -8.62
N GLN A 220 34.42 20.06 -7.33
CA GLN A 220 35.15 20.94 -6.40
C GLN A 220 36.56 20.45 -6.06
N ASN A 221 36.80 19.14 -6.19
CA ASN A 221 38.07 18.50 -5.86
C ASN A 221 38.49 17.49 -6.93
N ASP A 222 37.90 17.55 -8.13
CA ASP A 222 38.16 16.57 -9.18
C ASP A 222 37.87 17.15 -10.58
N LEU A 223 38.03 16.33 -11.61
CA LEU A 223 37.81 16.69 -13.00
C LEU A 223 36.31 16.85 -13.31
N MET A 224 36.02 17.83 -14.16
CA MET A 224 34.76 17.91 -14.88
C MET A 224 35.02 17.59 -16.36
N GLU A 225 34.40 16.52 -16.86
CA GLU A 225 34.40 16.17 -18.27
C GLU A 225 33.04 16.49 -18.91
N LEU A 226 33.08 17.24 -20.01
CA LEU A 226 31.91 17.59 -20.82
C LEU A 226 32.25 17.23 -22.27
N LEU A 227 31.66 16.14 -22.76
CA LEU A 227 31.89 15.58 -24.09
C LEU A 227 30.57 15.66 -24.88
N ALA A 228 30.67 15.88 -26.19
CA ALA A 228 29.52 16.04 -27.10
C ALA A 228 29.74 15.30 -28.42
#